data_AF-A0A554KYY3-F1
#
_entry.id   AF-A0A554KYY3-F1
#
_cell.length_a   1.000
_cell.length_b   1.000
_cell.length_c   1.000
_cell.angle_alpha   90.00
_cell.angle_beta   90.00
_cell.angle_gamma   90.00
#
_symmetry.space_group_name_H-M   'P 1'
#
loop_
_entity.id
_entity.type
_entity.pdbx_description
1 polymer ?
#
loop_
_entity_poly.entity_id
_entity_poly.type
_entity_poly.pdbx_seq_one_letter_code
_entity_poly.pdbx_strand_id
1 'polypeptide(L)'
;MSEALTTDIYRQKATLSDAEVEQISSALAAEIGIESAKEKMAAARDAIVLVKRAISEGKKMNTTAFETASLESMHESWKQRRAVDSTATTEGIKERMVSLRDLPKDQEDAYLARLRSAIKHVETHIQKIPWHGDAFKKPLNEFLKGWEGREGYLGAMVCGSYGAGLQNKFSDIDVYVILSEKTDWKERGDKKFGDFLVEYNAHPIPYIRDLIEQDKKAGKRHCCRKVATGLILSDPTGQIRALQDDAKKQMLESLPRNSDPEWVEMSKYYMWDQIDNLRDMAERRDPGFAYAYFAGVVNIVDYFSKFLGAEVPRPVRAYQFFSSEDFRRSYSIDSFPDQPFAELVLECMKGAEISRVNTLTEYVTEKMGGLNIDGWTLQTPLAK
;
A
#
# COMPACT_ATOMS: atom_id res chain seq x y z
N MET A 1 -22.30 59.44 -5.30
CA MET A 1 -21.22 59.74 -4.33
C MET A 1 -21.81 59.51 -2.94
N SER A 2 -21.41 58.57 -2.11
CA SER A 2 -20.26 57.66 -2.08
C SER A 2 -20.74 56.28 -1.59
N GLU A 3 -20.59 55.26 -2.43
CA GLU A 3 -20.85 53.86 -2.08
C GLU A 3 -19.62 53.05 -2.53
N ALA A 4 -18.50 53.37 -1.90
CA ALA A 4 -17.20 52.76 -2.11
C ALA A 4 -16.46 52.76 -0.78
N LEU A 5 -16.79 51.82 0.12
CA LEU A 5 -15.87 51.36 1.17
C LEU A 5 -16.36 50.13 1.96
N THR A 6 -16.79 49.03 1.33
CA THR A 6 -16.91 47.74 2.06
C THR A 6 -16.92 46.51 1.14
N THR A 7 -15.81 46.29 0.45
CA THR A 7 -15.46 44.99 -0.16
C THR A 7 -13.96 44.77 0.08
N ASP A 8 -13.54 43.51 0.29
CA ASP A 8 -12.16 43.02 0.43
C ASP A 8 -11.51 42.86 1.82
N ILE A 9 -12.23 42.23 2.78
CA ILE A 9 -11.58 41.36 3.78
C ILE A 9 -12.30 40.01 3.83
N TYR A 10 -12.35 39.35 2.68
CA TYR A 10 -12.73 37.93 2.54
C TYR A 10 -11.55 37.08 2.02
N ARG A 11 -10.30 37.51 2.25
CA ARG A 11 -9.14 37.00 1.50
C ARG A 11 -7.85 36.68 2.27
N GLN A 12 -7.91 36.27 3.54
CA GLN A 12 -6.73 35.63 4.18
C GLN A 12 -7.11 34.36 4.95
N LYS A 13 -7.25 33.25 4.21
CA LYS A 13 -6.91 31.91 4.71
C LYS A 13 -5.38 31.86 4.80
N ALA A 14 -4.82 31.65 5.98
CA ALA A 14 -3.40 31.37 6.13
C ALA A 14 -3.10 29.93 5.64
N THR A 15 -2.95 29.78 4.33
CA THR A 15 -2.22 28.68 3.71
C THR A 15 -0.74 29.07 3.74
N LEU A 16 0.13 28.20 4.26
CA LEU A 16 1.56 28.33 4.01
C LEU A 16 1.77 28.28 2.50
N SER A 17 2.56 29.21 1.99
CA SER A 17 2.99 29.18 0.59
C SER A 17 3.98 28.03 0.39
N ASP A 18 4.07 27.52 -0.84
CA ASP A 18 5.01 26.45 -1.18
C ASP A 18 6.46 26.85 -0.86
N ALA A 19 6.79 28.16 -0.96
CA ALA A 19 8.08 28.70 -0.59
C ALA A 19 8.38 28.61 0.92
N GLU A 20 7.36 28.77 1.79
CA GLU A 20 7.52 28.63 3.24
C GLU A 20 7.67 27.16 3.65
N VAL A 21 6.99 26.25 2.94
CA VAL A 21 7.15 24.80 3.12
C VAL A 21 8.55 24.34 2.66
N GLU A 22 9.04 24.87 1.53
CA GLU A 22 10.38 24.61 1.00
C GLU A 22 11.48 25.15 1.95
N GLN A 23 11.26 26.32 2.54
CA GLN A 23 12.20 26.95 3.47
C GLN A 23 12.29 26.20 4.80
N ILE A 24 11.16 25.73 5.35
CA ILE A 24 11.12 24.89 6.55
C ILE A 24 11.76 23.52 6.28
N SER A 25 11.48 22.92 5.11
CA SER A 25 12.07 21.64 4.71
C SER A 25 13.58 21.74 4.48
N SER A 26 14.06 22.84 3.88
CA SER A 26 15.47 23.12 3.66
C SER A 26 16.22 23.43 4.96
N ALA A 27 15.59 24.14 5.90
CA ALA A 27 16.14 24.37 7.23
C ALA A 27 16.27 23.05 8.02
N LEU A 28 15.27 22.17 7.95
CA LEU A 28 15.34 20.83 8.54
C LEU A 28 16.43 19.97 7.88
N ALA A 29 16.56 20.02 6.56
CA ALA A 29 17.56 19.25 5.82
C ALA A 29 19.00 19.71 6.10
N ALA A 30 19.22 21.02 6.31
CA ALA A 30 20.52 21.59 6.65
C ALA A 30 20.95 21.25 8.10
N GLU A 31 20.00 21.00 9.00
CA GLU A 31 20.24 20.78 10.44
C GLU A 31 20.38 19.29 10.81
N ILE A 32 20.08 18.38 9.88
CA ILE A 32 20.08 16.92 10.10
C ILE A 32 21.26 16.30 9.35
N GLY A 33 22.43 16.32 9.97
CA GLY A 33 23.53 15.41 9.60
C GLY A 33 23.10 13.95 9.77
N ILE A 34 23.59 13.08 8.87
CA ILE A 34 23.12 11.71 8.61
C ILE A 34 23.09 10.80 9.86
N GLU A 35 24.06 10.93 10.78
CA GLU A 35 24.07 10.15 12.03
C GLU A 35 22.92 10.54 12.99
N SER A 36 22.48 11.80 13.00
CA SER A 36 21.44 12.30 13.91
C SER A 36 20.01 11.94 13.49
N ALA A 37 19.82 11.49 12.25
CA ALA A 37 18.50 11.18 11.70
C ALA A 37 17.85 9.96 12.38
N LYS A 38 18.61 8.93 12.72
CA LYS A 38 18.08 7.73 13.41
C LYS A 38 17.59 8.04 14.83
N GLU A 39 18.37 8.79 15.59
CA GLU A 39 18.04 9.16 16.98
C GLU A 39 16.86 10.15 17.02
N LYS A 40 16.85 11.14 16.12
CA LYS A 40 15.74 12.10 16.01
C LYS A 40 14.45 11.46 15.47
N MET A 41 14.54 10.45 14.60
CA MET A 41 13.37 9.67 14.15
C MET A 41 12.81 8.75 15.24
N ALA A 42 13.66 8.18 16.11
CA ALA A 42 13.20 7.43 17.27
C ALA A 42 12.42 8.35 18.25
N ALA A 43 12.97 9.54 18.54
CA ALA A 43 12.31 10.55 19.36
C ALA A 43 10.98 11.06 18.77
N ALA A 44 10.91 11.26 17.45
CA ALA A 44 9.68 11.63 16.76
C ALA A 44 8.61 10.52 16.85
N ARG A 45 9.02 9.26 16.79
CA ARG A 45 8.13 8.09 16.95
C ARG A 45 7.55 8.02 18.36
N ASP A 46 8.40 8.21 19.37
CA ASP A 46 7.97 8.17 20.78
C ASP A 46 7.03 9.35 21.11
N ALA A 47 7.29 10.53 20.55
CA ALA A 47 6.41 11.68 20.65
C ALA A 47 5.04 11.42 19.99
N ILE A 48 5.00 10.80 18.81
CA ILE A 48 3.75 10.41 18.14
C ILE A 48 2.97 9.37 18.96
N VAL A 49 3.64 8.40 19.59
CA VAL A 49 3.00 7.39 20.46
C VAL A 49 2.39 8.06 21.69
N LEU A 50 3.10 8.98 22.34
CA LEU A 50 2.60 9.75 23.48
C LEU A 50 1.38 10.60 23.12
N VAL A 51 1.42 11.30 21.98
CA VAL A 51 0.30 12.11 21.49
C VAL A 51 -0.91 11.23 21.13
N LYS A 52 -0.69 10.09 20.47
CA LYS A 52 -1.78 9.14 20.15
C LYS A 52 -2.44 8.58 21.41
N ARG A 53 -1.65 8.23 22.42
CA ARG A 53 -2.15 7.73 23.71
C ARG A 53 -2.98 8.80 24.44
N ALA A 54 -2.49 10.04 24.47
CA ALA A 54 -3.21 11.16 25.06
C ALA A 54 -4.55 11.44 24.36
N ILE A 55 -4.59 11.33 23.02
CA ILE A 55 -5.82 11.48 22.22
C ILE A 55 -6.79 10.31 22.46
N SER A 56 -6.29 9.06 22.55
CA SER A 56 -7.15 7.87 22.69
C SER A 56 -7.79 7.72 24.07
N GLU A 57 -7.15 8.24 25.13
CA GLU A 57 -7.65 8.09 26.49
C GLU A 57 -8.79 9.06 26.84
N GLY A 58 -9.08 10.08 26.01
CA GLY A 58 -10.25 10.96 26.17
C GLY A 58 -10.38 11.70 27.51
N LYS A 59 -9.32 11.73 28.34
CA LYS A 59 -9.35 12.29 29.69
C LYS A 59 -9.11 13.81 29.64
N LYS A 60 -9.97 14.58 30.33
CA LYS A 60 -9.57 15.90 30.84
C LYS A 60 -8.36 15.70 31.76
N MET A 61 -7.22 16.28 31.41
CA MET A 61 -5.97 16.11 32.17
C MET A 61 -6.10 16.69 33.58
N ASN A 62 -6.05 15.84 34.60
CA ASN A 62 -5.75 16.22 35.98
C ASN A 62 -4.31 15.74 36.29
N THR A 63 -3.42 16.68 36.63
CA THR A 63 -1.96 16.52 36.46
C THR A 63 -1.19 16.02 37.69
N THR A 64 -1.83 15.54 38.75
CA THR A 64 -1.11 15.11 39.96
C THR A 64 -0.38 13.76 39.87
N ALA A 65 -0.53 13.00 38.78
CA ALA A 65 0.15 11.71 38.60
C ALA A 65 1.47 11.79 37.80
N PHE A 66 1.95 12.99 37.46
CA PHE A 66 3.15 13.18 36.62
C PHE A 66 4.41 13.59 37.39
N GLU A 67 4.35 13.73 38.72
CA GLU A 67 5.45 14.35 39.48
C GLU A 67 6.55 13.41 39.99
N THR A 68 6.49 12.09 39.84
CA THR A 68 7.51 11.24 40.50
C THR A 68 8.01 9.99 39.76
N ALA A 69 7.65 9.76 38.49
CA ALA A 69 8.15 8.59 37.78
C ALA A 69 8.50 8.87 36.31
N SER A 70 9.57 9.63 36.08
CA SER A 70 10.46 9.50 34.89
C SER A 70 11.54 10.59 34.81
N LEU A 71 11.44 11.65 35.61
CA LEU A 71 12.35 12.79 35.52
C LEU A 71 13.78 12.48 35.97
N GLU A 72 13.97 11.63 36.99
CA GLU A 72 15.32 11.30 37.48
C GLU A 72 16.10 10.36 36.53
N SER A 73 15.43 9.41 35.86
CA SER A 73 16.11 8.52 34.91
C SER A 73 16.46 9.21 33.59
N MET A 74 15.65 10.19 33.17
CA MET A 74 15.91 10.97 31.96
C MET A 74 16.96 12.06 32.20
N HIS A 75 16.97 12.69 33.38
CA HIS A 75 17.89 13.78 33.70
C HIS A 75 19.34 13.29 33.92
N GLU A 76 19.55 12.10 34.48
CA GLU A 76 20.91 11.55 34.60
C GLU A 76 21.50 11.01 33.30
N SER A 77 20.65 10.45 32.42
CA SER A 77 21.10 10.08 31.08
C SER A 77 21.43 11.31 30.21
N TRP A 78 20.85 12.48 30.53
CA TRP A 78 21.07 13.74 29.83
C TRP A 78 22.34 14.48 30.31
N LYS A 79 22.66 14.42 31.61
CA LYS A 79 23.88 15.06 32.16
C LYS A 79 25.19 14.39 31.73
N GLN A 80 25.17 13.09 31.44
CA GLN A 80 26.38 12.35 31.04
C GLN A 80 26.84 12.60 29.60
N ARG A 81 26.11 13.38 28.79
CA ARG A 81 26.48 13.67 27.38
C ARG A 81 26.40 15.18 27.12
N ARG A 82 27.49 15.89 27.45
CA ARG A 82 27.69 17.34 27.26
C ARG A 82 27.20 17.81 25.88
N ALA A 83 26.36 18.84 25.77
CA ALA A 83 26.61 20.27 25.97
C ALA A 83 27.22 20.98 24.75
N VAL A 84 26.34 21.46 23.85
CA VAL A 84 26.42 22.77 23.18
C VAL A 84 24.98 23.21 22.88
N ASP A 85 24.70 24.47 23.21
CA ASP A 85 23.47 25.28 23.07
C ASP A 85 22.22 24.70 22.39
N SER A 86 21.14 24.59 23.19
CA SER A 86 19.79 24.99 22.75
C SER A 86 18.93 25.33 23.98
N THR A 87 18.72 26.62 24.24
CA THR A 87 17.76 27.14 25.23
C THR A 87 16.31 27.03 24.77
N ALA A 88 16.02 26.26 23.72
CA ALA A 88 14.68 25.99 23.23
C ALA A 88 14.26 24.55 23.59
N THR A 89 14.28 24.20 24.87
CA THR A 89 13.90 22.85 25.31
C THR A 89 12.80 22.91 26.37
N THR A 90 11.75 22.12 26.14
CA THR A 90 10.70 21.69 27.09
C THR A 90 9.70 22.76 27.56
N GLU A 91 10.14 23.95 27.91
CA GLU A 91 9.28 24.98 28.51
C GLU A 91 8.33 25.62 27.49
N GLY A 92 8.80 25.84 26.25
CA GLY A 92 7.95 26.32 25.16
C GLY A 92 6.89 25.31 24.69
N ILE A 93 7.09 24.01 24.93
CA ILE A 93 6.09 22.96 24.67
C ILE A 93 5.07 22.93 25.82
N LYS A 94 5.53 23.06 27.07
CA LYS A 94 4.64 23.19 28.24
C LYS A 94 3.74 24.43 28.16
N GLU A 95 4.28 25.59 27.80
CA GLU A 95 3.49 26.83 27.65
C GLU A 95 2.42 26.70 26.57
N ARG A 96 2.76 26.08 25.42
CA ARG A 96 1.78 25.83 24.34
C ARG A 96 0.72 24.79 24.71
N MET A 97 1.04 23.80 25.55
CA MET A 97 0.05 22.83 26.04
C MET A 97 -0.86 23.41 27.13
N VAL A 98 -0.35 24.29 27.99
CA VAL A 98 -1.15 25.02 28.98
C VAL A 98 -2.15 25.95 28.26
N SER A 99 -1.75 26.60 27.16
CA SER A 99 -2.66 27.48 26.39
C SER A 99 -3.78 26.75 25.62
N LEU A 100 -3.74 25.41 25.50
CA LEU A 100 -4.80 24.65 24.85
C LEU A 100 -6.01 24.41 25.78
N ARG A 101 -5.84 24.56 27.10
CA ARG A 101 -6.92 24.35 28.08
C ARG A 101 -8.02 25.42 28.04
N ASP A 102 -7.71 26.59 27.50
CA ASP A 102 -8.59 27.75 27.48
C ASP A 102 -9.21 28.04 26.10
N LEU A 103 -8.98 27.15 25.12
CA LEU A 103 -9.57 27.30 23.80
C LEU A 103 -11.05 26.92 23.82
N PRO A 104 -11.93 27.72 23.19
CA PRO A 104 -13.25 27.28 22.82
C PRO A 104 -13.20 25.93 22.10
N LYS A 105 -14.18 25.07 22.38
CA LYS A 105 -14.17 23.66 21.94
C LYS A 105 -14.04 23.49 20.42
N ASP A 106 -14.61 24.42 19.65
CA ASP A 106 -14.49 24.50 18.19
C ASP A 106 -13.05 24.80 17.72
N GLN A 107 -12.28 25.56 18.50
CA GLN A 107 -10.87 25.83 18.23
C GLN A 107 -9.96 24.66 18.67
N GLU A 108 -10.31 23.97 19.75
CA GLU A 108 -9.66 22.72 20.17
C GLU A 108 -9.83 21.62 19.10
N ASP A 109 -11.05 21.41 18.59
CA ASP A 109 -11.34 20.43 17.53
C ASP A 109 -10.59 20.76 16.24
N ALA A 110 -10.54 22.04 15.84
CA ALA A 110 -9.78 22.49 14.68
C ALA A 110 -8.26 22.27 14.85
N TYR A 111 -7.73 22.49 16.06
CA TYR A 111 -6.32 22.24 16.37
C TYR A 111 -5.98 20.75 16.37
N LEU A 112 -6.83 19.90 16.98
CA LEU A 112 -6.67 18.44 16.95
C LEU A 112 -6.77 17.89 15.53
N ALA A 113 -7.66 18.44 14.69
CA ALA A 113 -7.74 18.08 13.27
C ALA A 113 -6.43 18.42 12.52
N ARG A 114 -5.83 19.58 12.80
CA ARG A 114 -4.52 19.97 12.24
C ARG A 114 -3.40 19.05 12.71
N LEU A 115 -3.35 18.71 13.99
CA LEU A 115 -2.37 17.76 14.53
C LEU A 115 -2.51 16.37 13.91
N ARG A 116 -3.75 15.86 13.77
CA ARG A 116 -4.02 14.58 13.09
C ARG A 116 -3.57 14.63 11.63
N SER A 117 -3.82 15.74 10.93
CA SER A 117 -3.36 15.95 9.56
C SER A 117 -1.83 15.97 9.47
N ALA A 118 -1.15 16.68 10.37
CA ALA A 118 0.31 16.75 10.43
C ALA A 118 0.94 15.38 10.76
N ILE A 119 0.38 14.63 11.72
CA ILE A 119 0.81 13.26 12.03
C ILE A 119 0.63 12.37 10.81
N LYS A 120 -0.52 12.43 10.14
CA LYS A 120 -0.79 11.66 8.91
C LYS A 120 0.23 11.99 7.81
N HIS A 121 0.57 13.28 7.66
CA HIS A 121 1.55 13.77 6.69
C HIS A 121 2.98 13.29 7.01
N VAL A 122 3.37 13.31 8.29
CA VAL A 122 4.66 12.77 8.76
C VAL A 122 4.71 11.25 8.62
N GLU A 123 3.63 10.53 8.91
CA GLU A 123 3.56 9.08 8.71
C GLU A 123 3.68 8.70 7.23
N THR A 124 3.06 9.47 6.33
CA THR A 124 3.22 9.27 4.88
C THR A 124 4.65 9.57 4.44
N HIS A 125 5.31 10.58 5.00
CA HIS A 125 6.70 10.89 4.68
C HIS A 125 7.69 9.85 5.25
N ILE A 126 7.48 9.37 6.48
CA ILE A 126 8.30 8.31 7.09
C ILE A 126 8.17 6.98 6.32
N GLN A 127 6.99 6.67 5.78
CA GLN A 127 6.81 5.51 4.89
C GLN A 127 7.51 5.66 3.54
N LYS A 128 7.80 6.90 3.11
CA LYS A 128 8.51 7.22 1.85
C LYS A 128 10.03 7.26 2.00
N ILE A 129 10.57 7.23 3.23
CA ILE A 129 12.02 7.12 3.45
C ILE A 129 12.42 5.65 3.22
N PRO A 130 13.24 5.34 2.20
CA PRO A 130 13.68 3.97 1.92
C PRO A 130 14.29 3.37 3.19
N TRP A 131 13.68 2.33 3.77
CA TRP A 131 14.11 1.76 5.06
C TRP A 131 15.58 1.27 5.06
N HIS A 132 16.14 1.07 3.86
CA HIS A 132 17.54 0.69 3.66
C HIS A 132 18.39 1.70 2.89
N GLY A 133 17.86 2.80 2.36
CA GLY A 133 18.59 3.66 1.43
C GLY A 133 19.28 2.84 0.32
N ASP A 134 20.57 3.07 0.12
CA ASP A 134 21.42 2.34 -0.84
C ASP A 134 22.03 1.03 -0.29
N ALA A 135 21.75 0.65 0.97
CA ALA A 135 22.39 -0.50 1.62
C ALA A 135 22.12 -1.84 0.92
N PHE A 136 20.97 -1.98 0.24
CA PHE A 136 20.62 -3.18 -0.53
C PHE A 136 21.45 -3.35 -1.81
N LYS A 137 22.14 -2.30 -2.28
CA LYS A 137 22.97 -2.36 -3.49
C LYS A 137 24.16 -3.31 -3.32
N LYS A 138 24.75 -3.38 -2.12
CA LYS A 138 25.86 -4.29 -1.84
C LYS A 138 25.46 -5.77 -1.98
N PRO A 139 24.45 -6.31 -1.27
CA PRO A 139 24.03 -7.69 -1.42
C PRO A 139 23.53 -7.99 -2.85
N LEU A 140 22.87 -7.03 -3.50
CA LEU A 140 22.47 -7.16 -4.89
C LEU A 140 23.67 -7.31 -5.83
N ASN A 141 24.70 -6.48 -5.69
CA ASN A 141 25.92 -6.59 -6.51
C ASN A 141 26.67 -7.91 -6.23
N GLU A 142 26.74 -8.35 -4.98
CA GLU A 142 27.33 -9.66 -4.63
C GLU A 142 26.54 -10.82 -5.24
N PHE A 143 25.21 -10.72 -5.31
CA PHE A 143 24.36 -11.67 -6.02
C PHE A 143 24.66 -11.69 -7.52
N LEU A 144 24.69 -10.53 -8.18
CA LEU A 144 24.86 -10.42 -9.64
C LEU A 144 26.22 -10.90 -10.13
N LYS A 145 27.30 -10.75 -9.34
CA LYS A 145 28.62 -11.32 -9.67
C LYS A 145 28.57 -12.83 -9.92
N GLY A 146 27.64 -13.54 -9.28
CA GLY A 146 27.47 -14.97 -9.48
C GLY A 146 26.83 -15.35 -10.82
N TRP A 147 26.27 -14.39 -11.55
CA TRP A 147 25.56 -14.55 -12.82
C TRP A 147 26.37 -14.08 -14.03
N GLU A 148 27.27 -13.12 -13.84
CA GLU A 148 28.15 -12.63 -14.89
C GLU A 148 28.93 -13.79 -15.55
N GLY A 149 28.88 -13.86 -16.89
CA GLY A 149 29.56 -14.89 -17.66
C GLY A 149 28.87 -16.26 -17.71
N ARG A 150 27.73 -16.46 -17.02
CA ARG A 150 26.94 -17.69 -17.20
C ARG A 150 26.35 -17.77 -18.61
N GLU A 151 26.33 -18.98 -19.17
CA GLU A 151 25.73 -19.22 -20.47
C GLU A 151 24.25 -18.81 -20.47
N GLY A 152 23.84 -18.07 -21.49
CA GLY A 152 22.47 -17.59 -21.65
C GLY A 152 22.11 -16.38 -20.80
N TYR A 153 22.94 -15.91 -19.87
CA TYR A 153 22.64 -14.71 -19.08
C TYR A 153 22.65 -13.45 -19.98
N LEU A 154 21.52 -12.74 -20.02
CA LEU A 154 21.40 -11.47 -20.76
C LEU A 154 21.51 -10.26 -19.85
N GLY A 155 21.21 -10.40 -18.56
CA GLY A 155 21.14 -9.27 -17.62
C GLY A 155 20.10 -9.52 -16.54
N ALA A 156 19.79 -8.48 -15.77
CA ALA A 156 18.88 -8.59 -14.63
C ALA A 156 18.10 -7.30 -14.38
N MET A 157 16.98 -7.45 -13.67
CA MET A 157 16.13 -6.35 -13.21
C MET A 157 15.92 -6.48 -11.69
N VAL A 158 15.86 -5.37 -10.96
CA VAL A 158 15.29 -5.35 -9.61
C VAL A 158 13.82 -4.98 -9.70
N CYS A 159 12.99 -5.76 -9.04
CA CYS A 159 11.55 -5.71 -9.14
C CYS A 159 10.89 -5.51 -7.77
N GLY A 160 9.58 -5.71 -7.70
CA GLY A 160 8.86 -5.78 -6.45
C GLY A 160 8.91 -4.49 -5.66
N SER A 161 9.01 -4.60 -4.34
CA SER A 161 8.95 -3.44 -3.46
C SER A 161 10.20 -2.54 -3.53
N TYR A 162 11.40 -3.12 -3.74
CA TYR A 162 12.61 -2.32 -3.96
C TYR A 162 12.61 -1.62 -5.31
N GLY A 163 12.16 -2.28 -6.38
CA GLY A 163 12.02 -1.66 -7.69
C GLY A 163 11.00 -0.52 -7.71
N ALA A 164 9.93 -0.63 -6.91
CA ALA A 164 8.86 0.37 -6.83
C ALA A 164 9.07 1.45 -5.74
N GLY A 165 10.13 1.35 -4.93
CA GLY A 165 10.37 2.27 -3.80
C GLY A 165 9.38 2.14 -2.64
N LEU A 166 8.77 0.96 -2.47
CA LEU A 166 7.75 0.65 -1.46
C LEU A 166 8.22 -0.42 -0.45
N GLN A 167 9.53 -0.62 -0.35
CA GLN A 167 10.13 -1.62 0.53
C GLN A 167 9.97 -1.27 2.01
N ASN A 168 9.86 -2.31 2.84
CA ASN A 168 9.86 -2.20 4.29
C ASN A 168 10.77 -3.28 4.90
N LYS A 169 10.80 -3.38 6.24
CA LYS A 169 11.66 -4.33 6.95
C LYS A 169 11.39 -5.82 6.68
N PHE A 170 10.26 -6.14 6.07
CA PHE A 170 9.88 -7.49 5.67
C PHE A 170 10.04 -7.72 4.16
N SER A 171 10.56 -6.74 3.43
CA SER A 171 10.80 -6.85 1.99
C SER A 171 12.08 -7.63 1.71
N ASP A 172 11.94 -8.65 0.88
CA ASP A 172 13.00 -9.25 0.09
C ASP A 172 13.36 -8.37 -1.12
N ILE A 173 14.55 -8.62 -1.69
CA ILE A 173 15.03 -8.01 -2.91
C ILE A 173 14.64 -8.95 -4.07
N ASP A 174 13.50 -8.67 -4.71
CA ASP A 174 13.06 -9.35 -5.92
C ASP A 174 14.03 -9.06 -7.10
N VAL A 175 14.68 -10.08 -7.63
CA VAL A 175 15.53 -9.99 -8.83
C VAL A 175 14.96 -10.85 -9.95
N TYR A 176 14.79 -10.25 -11.13
CA TYR A 176 14.46 -10.99 -12.35
C TYR A 176 15.71 -11.12 -13.22
N VAL A 177 16.32 -12.30 -13.23
CA VAL A 177 17.41 -12.65 -14.12
C VAL A 177 16.81 -13.04 -15.48
N ILE A 178 17.26 -12.38 -16.54
CA ILE A 178 16.73 -12.60 -17.89
C ILE A 178 17.73 -13.46 -18.67
N LEU A 179 17.24 -14.57 -19.20
CA LEU A 179 18.03 -15.52 -19.98
C LEU A 179 17.68 -15.41 -21.47
N SER A 180 18.60 -15.85 -22.31
CA SER A 180 18.48 -15.80 -23.77
C SER A 180 17.33 -16.66 -24.27
N GLU A 181 16.83 -16.36 -25.47
CA GLU A 181 15.79 -17.18 -26.11
C GLU A 181 16.23 -18.61 -26.40
N LYS A 182 17.54 -18.88 -26.43
CA LYS A 182 18.12 -20.22 -26.67
C LYS A 182 18.23 -21.05 -25.40
N THR A 183 18.00 -20.45 -24.23
CA THR A 183 18.14 -21.13 -22.95
C THR A 183 16.93 -22.02 -22.71
N ASP A 184 17.17 -23.31 -22.48
CA ASP A 184 16.17 -24.37 -22.33
C ASP A 184 15.82 -24.70 -20.86
N TRP A 185 16.41 -23.97 -19.93
CA TRP A 185 16.21 -24.12 -18.49
C TRP A 185 15.69 -22.84 -17.85
N LYS A 186 15.14 -23.00 -16.65
CA LYS A 186 14.72 -21.91 -15.77
C LYS A 186 15.11 -22.24 -14.32
N GLU A 187 15.34 -21.20 -13.53
CA GLU A 187 15.73 -21.34 -12.13
C GLU A 187 14.92 -20.36 -11.27
N ARG A 188 14.53 -20.78 -10.07
CA ARG A 188 14.01 -19.91 -9.01
C ARG A 188 14.77 -20.25 -7.75
N GLY A 189 15.15 -19.25 -6.99
CA GLY A 189 15.77 -19.50 -5.70
C GLY A 189 15.86 -18.26 -4.84
N ASP A 190 16.42 -18.49 -3.66
CA ASP A 190 16.57 -17.50 -2.62
C ASP A 190 18.02 -17.51 -2.13
N LYS A 191 18.60 -16.34 -1.92
CA LYS A 191 19.95 -16.22 -1.37
C LYS A 191 20.01 -15.15 -0.29
N LYS A 192 20.45 -15.55 0.90
CA LYS A 192 20.58 -14.66 2.05
C LYS A 192 21.95 -13.98 2.05
N PHE A 193 21.96 -12.67 2.28
CA PHE A 193 23.14 -11.83 2.42
C PHE A 193 22.99 -10.96 3.68
N GLY A 194 23.48 -11.47 4.81
CA GLY A 194 23.23 -10.83 6.11
C GLY A 194 21.74 -10.80 6.42
N ASP A 195 21.20 -9.61 6.65
CA ASP A 195 19.77 -9.39 6.93
C ASP A 195 18.91 -9.30 5.66
N PHE A 196 19.52 -9.29 4.48
CA PHE A 196 18.81 -9.23 3.21
C PHE A 196 18.55 -10.62 2.65
N LEU A 197 17.35 -10.83 2.11
CA LEU A 197 16.99 -11.98 1.29
C LEU A 197 16.87 -11.50 -0.16
N VAL A 198 17.61 -12.11 -1.08
CA VAL A 198 17.43 -11.92 -2.53
C VAL A 198 16.61 -13.09 -3.04
N GLU A 199 15.34 -12.85 -3.36
CA GLU A 199 14.49 -13.80 -4.11
C GLU A 199 14.75 -13.55 -5.61
N TYR A 200 15.04 -14.60 -6.39
CA TYR A 200 15.22 -14.45 -7.83
C TYR A 200 14.45 -15.48 -8.65
N ASN A 201 14.11 -15.06 -9.87
CA ASN A 201 13.64 -15.93 -10.94
C ASN A 201 14.56 -15.69 -12.14
N ALA A 202 15.11 -16.76 -12.73
CA ALA A 202 15.96 -16.74 -13.91
C ALA A 202 15.25 -17.46 -15.05
N HIS A 203 14.69 -16.69 -15.99
CA HIS A 203 13.82 -17.23 -17.03
C HIS A 203 14.27 -16.80 -18.42
N PRO A 204 14.16 -17.68 -19.43
CA PRO A 204 14.34 -17.32 -20.82
C PRO A 204 13.18 -16.45 -21.31
N ILE A 205 13.46 -15.47 -22.17
CA ILE A 205 12.47 -14.52 -22.68
C ILE A 205 11.17 -15.19 -23.18
N PRO A 206 11.18 -16.30 -23.96
CA PRO A 206 9.95 -16.96 -24.41
C PRO A 206 9.06 -17.39 -23.24
N TYR A 207 9.66 -17.93 -22.17
CA TYR A 207 8.92 -18.32 -20.98
C TYR A 207 8.32 -17.11 -20.24
N ILE A 208 9.02 -15.97 -20.23
CA ILE A 208 8.48 -14.73 -19.67
C ILE A 208 7.25 -14.26 -20.44
N ARG A 209 7.28 -14.31 -21.77
CA ARG A 209 6.15 -13.98 -22.63
C ARG A 209 4.96 -14.91 -22.38
N ASP A 210 5.20 -16.21 -22.25
CA ASP A 210 4.15 -17.19 -21.91
C ASP A 210 3.51 -16.89 -20.55
N LEU A 211 4.31 -16.56 -19.53
CA LEU A 211 3.80 -16.18 -18.22
C LEU A 211 2.95 -14.90 -18.26
N ILE A 212 3.35 -13.92 -19.07
CA ILE A 212 2.56 -12.70 -19.26
C ILE A 212 1.20 -13.02 -19.86
N GLU A 213 1.15 -13.87 -20.89
CA GLU A 213 -0.11 -14.26 -21.54
C GLU A 213 -1.00 -15.10 -20.60
N GLN A 214 -0.42 -16.00 -19.82
CA GLN A 214 -1.15 -16.77 -18.81
C GLN A 214 -1.77 -15.86 -17.74
N ASP A 215 -0.99 -14.89 -17.23
CA ASP A 215 -1.49 -13.89 -16.29
C ASP A 215 -2.65 -13.09 -16.90
N LYS A 216 -2.49 -12.63 -18.15
CA LYS A 216 -3.52 -11.87 -18.86
C LYS A 216 -4.83 -12.66 -18.98
N LYS A 217 -4.77 -13.93 -19.40
CA LYS A 217 -5.94 -14.83 -19.46
C LYS A 217 -6.61 -15.04 -18.10
N ALA A 218 -5.82 -15.02 -17.02
CA ALA A 218 -6.32 -15.14 -15.66
C ALA A 218 -6.86 -13.82 -15.08
N GLY A 219 -6.87 -12.71 -15.84
CA GLY A 219 -7.26 -11.38 -15.36
C GLY A 219 -6.22 -10.73 -14.44
N LYS A 220 -4.95 -11.14 -14.54
CA LYS A 220 -3.84 -10.69 -13.70
C LYS A 220 -2.79 -9.98 -14.55
N ARG A 221 -1.93 -9.18 -13.90
CA ARG A 221 -0.80 -8.50 -14.55
C ARG A 221 0.53 -8.70 -13.83
N HIS A 222 0.66 -9.73 -13.01
CA HIS A 222 1.80 -9.84 -12.09
C HIS A 222 3.16 -9.89 -12.81
N CYS A 223 3.34 -10.81 -13.75
CA CYS A 223 4.56 -10.94 -14.54
C CYS A 223 4.77 -9.72 -15.45
N CYS A 224 3.70 -9.29 -16.15
CA CYS A 224 3.73 -8.13 -17.05
C CYS A 224 4.19 -6.88 -16.31
N ARG A 225 3.60 -6.59 -15.15
CA ARG A 225 3.98 -5.47 -14.28
C ARG A 225 5.39 -5.60 -13.76
N LYS A 226 5.79 -6.79 -13.31
CA LYS A 226 7.16 -7.04 -12.82
C LYS A 226 8.20 -6.62 -13.86
N VAL A 227 7.97 -6.97 -15.12
CA VAL A 227 8.83 -6.60 -16.25
C VAL A 227 8.67 -5.11 -16.61
N ALA A 228 7.44 -4.61 -16.72
CA ALA A 228 7.17 -3.23 -17.14
C ALA A 228 7.71 -2.16 -16.17
N THR A 229 7.69 -2.45 -14.86
CA THR A 229 8.07 -1.52 -13.79
C THR A 229 9.45 -1.78 -13.19
N GLY A 230 10.04 -2.96 -13.43
CA GLY A 230 11.34 -3.31 -12.86
C GLY A 230 12.46 -2.37 -13.34
N LEU A 231 13.43 -2.11 -12.47
CA LEU A 231 14.59 -1.30 -12.82
C LEU A 231 15.65 -2.21 -13.44
N ILE A 232 16.01 -1.95 -14.69
CA ILE A 232 17.07 -2.68 -15.39
C ILE A 232 18.40 -2.41 -14.69
N LEU A 233 19.07 -3.47 -14.23
CA LEU A 233 20.38 -3.41 -13.56
C LEU A 233 21.52 -3.54 -14.57
N SER A 234 21.32 -4.38 -15.60
CA SER A 234 22.27 -4.61 -16.69
C SER A 234 21.50 -5.10 -17.92
N ASP A 235 21.85 -4.57 -19.10
CA ASP A 235 21.31 -4.98 -20.41
C ASP A 235 22.33 -4.72 -21.53
N PRO A 236 23.42 -5.51 -21.60
CA PRO A 236 24.47 -5.35 -22.62
C PRO A 236 23.97 -5.51 -24.07
N THR A 237 22.81 -6.13 -24.29
CA THR A 237 22.32 -6.46 -25.64
C THR A 237 21.12 -5.62 -26.10
N GLY A 238 20.50 -4.86 -25.20
CA GLY A 238 19.25 -4.13 -25.47
C GLY A 238 17.99 -5.01 -25.46
N GLN A 239 18.11 -6.32 -25.26
CA GLN A 239 16.97 -7.25 -25.30
C GLN A 239 16.06 -7.11 -24.09
N ILE A 240 16.60 -6.75 -22.92
CA ILE A 240 15.78 -6.55 -21.71
C ILE A 240 14.97 -5.26 -21.83
N ARG A 241 15.55 -4.20 -22.38
CA ARG A 241 14.87 -2.96 -22.73
C ARG A 241 13.71 -3.22 -23.70
N ALA A 242 13.95 -3.99 -24.76
CA ALA A 242 12.92 -4.36 -25.72
C ALA A 242 11.77 -5.17 -25.06
N LEU A 243 12.10 -6.17 -24.25
CA LEU A 243 11.12 -6.93 -23.47
C LEU A 243 10.31 -6.04 -22.53
N GLN A 244 10.96 -5.09 -21.86
CA GLN A 244 10.30 -4.14 -20.97
C GLN A 244 9.35 -3.19 -21.74
N ASP A 245 9.74 -2.73 -22.92
CA ASP A 245 8.90 -1.86 -23.73
C ASP A 245 7.66 -2.59 -24.25
N ASP A 246 7.79 -3.85 -24.60
CA ASP A 246 6.65 -4.69 -24.97
C ASP A 246 5.73 -4.96 -23.77
N ALA A 247 6.29 -5.23 -22.59
CA ALA A 247 5.48 -5.36 -21.37
C ALA A 247 4.73 -4.06 -21.05
N LYS A 248 5.37 -2.89 -21.21
CA LYS A 248 4.71 -1.59 -21.02
C LYS A 248 3.55 -1.36 -22.00
N LYS A 249 3.69 -1.77 -23.27
CA LYS A 249 2.57 -1.71 -24.23
C LYS A 249 1.43 -2.61 -23.80
N GLN A 250 1.72 -3.85 -23.40
CA GLN A 250 0.70 -4.78 -22.92
C GLN A 250 0.00 -4.32 -21.63
N MET A 251 0.69 -3.54 -20.78
CA MET A 251 0.06 -2.91 -19.62
C MET A 251 -1.08 -1.94 -20.00
N LEU A 252 -1.07 -1.38 -21.21
CA LEU A 252 -2.10 -0.46 -21.71
C LEU A 252 -3.30 -1.17 -22.37
N GLU A 253 -3.14 -2.43 -22.76
CA GLU A 253 -4.21 -3.21 -23.38
C GLU A 253 -5.29 -3.56 -22.35
N SER A 254 -6.55 -3.73 -22.73
CA SER A 254 -7.59 -4.20 -21.81
C SER A 254 -7.36 -5.67 -21.39
N LEU A 255 -7.70 -6.01 -20.15
CA LEU A 255 -7.78 -7.41 -19.73
C LEU A 255 -9.04 -8.05 -20.33
N PRO A 256 -9.01 -9.37 -20.60
CA PRO A 256 -10.17 -10.06 -21.15
C PRO A 256 -11.32 -10.01 -20.14
N ARG A 257 -12.46 -9.50 -20.61
CA ARG A 257 -13.73 -9.62 -19.91
C ARG A 257 -14.23 -11.05 -20.03
N ASN A 258 -14.72 -11.64 -18.94
CA ASN A 258 -15.49 -12.87 -19.01
C ASN A 258 -16.97 -12.54 -19.22
N SER A 259 -17.45 -12.77 -20.44
CA SER A 259 -18.84 -12.60 -20.84
C SER A 259 -19.49 -13.92 -21.26
N ASP A 260 -18.88 -15.06 -20.93
CA ASP A 260 -19.47 -16.37 -21.15
C ASP A 260 -20.78 -16.47 -20.33
N PRO A 261 -21.96 -16.62 -20.97
CA PRO A 261 -23.23 -16.67 -20.27
C PRO A 261 -23.31 -17.78 -19.23
N GLU A 262 -22.74 -18.97 -19.51
CA GLU A 262 -22.73 -20.08 -18.57
C GLU A 262 -21.94 -19.70 -17.31
N TRP A 263 -20.73 -19.17 -17.50
CA TRP A 263 -19.89 -18.74 -16.40
C TRP A 263 -20.54 -17.61 -15.58
N VAL A 264 -21.18 -16.64 -16.24
CA VAL A 264 -21.86 -15.52 -15.56
C VAL A 264 -23.01 -16.02 -14.70
N GLU A 265 -23.87 -16.89 -15.23
CA GLU A 265 -24.99 -17.46 -14.48
C GLU A 265 -24.50 -18.34 -13.32
N MET A 266 -23.50 -19.19 -13.55
CA MET A 266 -22.90 -20.01 -12.50
C MET A 266 -22.23 -19.17 -11.41
N SER A 267 -21.54 -18.09 -11.77
CA SER A 267 -20.91 -17.20 -10.79
C SER A 267 -21.94 -16.54 -9.87
N LYS A 268 -23.08 -16.11 -10.42
CA LYS A 268 -24.20 -15.57 -9.62
C LYS A 268 -24.74 -16.63 -8.66
N TYR A 269 -24.98 -17.84 -9.15
CA TYR A 269 -25.43 -18.95 -8.32
C TYR A 269 -24.45 -19.26 -7.18
N TYR A 270 -23.15 -19.36 -7.48
CA TYR A 270 -22.13 -19.61 -6.46
C TYR A 270 -22.04 -18.50 -5.41
N MET A 271 -22.19 -17.23 -5.80
CA MET A 271 -22.24 -16.13 -4.84
C MET A 271 -23.48 -16.21 -3.94
N TRP A 272 -24.63 -16.57 -4.51
CA TRP A 272 -25.86 -16.78 -3.75
C TRP A 272 -25.73 -17.93 -2.74
N ASP A 273 -25.25 -19.11 -3.20
CA ASP A 273 -25.05 -20.30 -2.36
C ASP A 273 -24.04 -20.03 -1.24
N GLN A 274 -22.96 -19.31 -1.55
CA GLN A 274 -21.99 -18.88 -0.57
C GLN A 274 -22.61 -17.99 0.51
N ILE A 275 -23.48 -17.03 0.15
CA ILE A 275 -24.16 -16.18 1.11
C ILE A 275 -25.13 -16.98 1.99
N ASP A 276 -25.86 -17.91 1.42
CA ASP A 276 -26.80 -18.76 2.17
C ASP A 276 -26.06 -19.59 3.24
N ASN A 277 -24.97 -20.23 2.85
CA ASN A 277 -24.08 -20.93 3.78
C ASN A 277 -23.49 -20.01 4.86
N LEU A 278 -23.08 -18.78 4.50
CA LEU A 278 -22.55 -17.82 5.47
C LEU A 278 -23.62 -17.32 6.45
N ARG A 279 -24.90 -17.25 6.04
CA ARG A 279 -26.02 -16.91 6.94
C ARG A 279 -26.22 -18.00 7.98
N ASP A 280 -26.30 -19.26 7.57
CA ASP A 280 -26.37 -20.40 8.50
C ASP A 280 -25.20 -20.37 9.50
N MET A 281 -23.98 -20.21 9.00
CA MET A 281 -22.77 -20.11 9.83
C MET A 281 -22.85 -18.96 10.84
N ALA A 282 -23.36 -17.79 10.43
CA ALA A 282 -23.51 -16.64 11.31
C ALA A 282 -24.57 -16.90 12.40
N GLU A 283 -25.72 -17.48 12.05
CA GLU A 283 -26.81 -17.79 12.98
C GLU A 283 -26.38 -18.79 14.05
N ARG A 284 -25.69 -19.85 13.64
CA ARG A 284 -25.15 -20.87 14.57
C ARG A 284 -23.84 -20.45 15.25
N ARG A 285 -23.36 -19.23 14.98
CA ARG A 285 -22.09 -18.68 15.52
C ARG A 285 -20.91 -19.61 15.27
N ASP A 286 -20.79 -20.13 14.05
CA ASP A 286 -19.74 -21.07 13.68
C ASP A 286 -18.34 -20.43 13.81
N PRO A 287 -17.38 -21.10 14.46
CA PRO A 287 -16.01 -20.58 14.60
C PRO A 287 -15.28 -20.33 13.27
N GLY A 288 -15.65 -21.05 12.21
CA GLY A 288 -15.13 -20.91 10.85
C GLY A 288 -15.79 -19.80 10.04
N PHE A 289 -16.80 -19.10 10.57
CA PHE A 289 -17.52 -18.04 9.85
C PHE A 289 -16.57 -16.98 9.28
N ALA A 290 -15.63 -16.47 10.09
CA ALA A 290 -14.70 -15.44 9.64
C ALA A 290 -13.80 -15.92 8.49
N TYR A 291 -13.37 -17.19 8.52
CA TYR A 291 -12.56 -17.78 7.45
C TYR A 291 -13.36 -17.87 6.14
N ALA A 292 -14.56 -18.45 6.20
CA ALA A 292 -15.44 -18.58 5.04
C ALA A 292 -15.85 -17.21 4.49
N TYR A 293 -16.10 -16.23 5.36
CA TYR A 293 -16.44 -14.86 5.00
C TYR A 293 -15.36 -14.23 4.12
N PHE A 294 -14.10 -14.22 4.57
CA PHE A 294 -13.02 -13.56 3.82
C PHE A 294 -12.67 -14.32 2.54
N ALA A 295 -12.75 -15.66 2.54
CA ALA A 295 -12.65 -16.45 1.32
C ALA A 295 -13.75 -16.05 0.33
N GLY A 296 -14.97 -15.83 0.83
CA GLY A 296 -16.09 -15.42 0.01
C GLY A 296 -15.96 -14.03 -0.59
N VAL A 297 -15.43 -13.06 0.16
CA VAL A 297 -15.10 -11.72 -0.36
C VAL A 297 -14.06 -11.82 -1.48
N VAL A 298 -13.05 -12.67 -1.34
CA VAL A 298 -12.03 -12.90 -2.40
C VAL A 298 -12.68 -13.46 -3.67
N ASN A 299 -13.60 -14.43 -3.54
CA ASN A 299 -14.32 -15.00 -4.68
C ASN A 299 -15.16 -13.93 -5.41
N ILE A 300 -15.92 -13.12 -4.66
CA ILE A 300 -16.74 -12.04 -5.23
C ILE A 300 -15.86 -11.03 -5.99
N VAL A 301 -14.71 -10.66 -5.43
CA VAL A 301 -13.73 -9.80 -6.10
C VAL A 301 -13.20 -10.42 -7.39
N ASP A 302 -12.87 -11.70 -7.37
CA ASP A 302 -12.39 -12.41 -8.57
C ASP A 302 -13.47 -12.46 -9.67
N TYR A 303 -14.70 -12.86 -9.33
CA TYR A 303 -15.82 -12.92 -10.27
C TYR A 303 -16.11 -11.55 -10.88
N PHE A 304 -16.28 -10.52 -10.06
CA PHE A 304 -16.67 -9.23 -10.58
C PHE A 304 -15.55 -8.54 -11.37
N SER A 305 -14.30 -8.70 -10.94
CA SER A 305 -13.15 -8.17 -11.70
C SER A 305 -13.08 -8.81 -13.09
N LYS A 306 -13.21 -10.14 -13.20
CA LYS A 306 -13.25 -10.84 -14.49
C LYS A 306 -14.46 -10.45 -15.33
N PHE A 307 -15.64 -10.30 -14.71
CA PHE A 307 -16.84 -9.83 -15.39
C PHE A 307 -16.69 -8.41 -15.96
N LEU A 308 -15.85 -7.56 -15.36
CA LEU A 308 -15.57 -6.21 -15.87
C LEU A 308 -14.38 -6.16 -16.85
N GLY A 309 -13.55 -7.21 -16.91
CA GLY A 309 -12.24 -7.12 -17.55
C GLY A 309 -11.28 -6.21 -16.76
N ALA A 310 -11.43 -6.17 -15.44
CA ALA A 310 -10.57 -5.46 -14.51
C ALA A 310 -9.52 -6.41 -13.89
N GLU A 311 -8.45 -5.85 -13.36
CA GLU A 311 -7.40 -6.65 -12.73
C GLU A 311 -7.86 -7.24 -11.41
N VAL A 312 -7.63 -8.54 -11.25
CA VAL A 312 -7.84 -9.26 -9.98
C VAL A 312 -6.67 -8.97 -9.03
N PRO A 313 -6.89 -8.28 -7.90
CA PRO A 313 -5.81 -7.98 -6.96
C PRO A 313 -5.34 -9.23 -6.22
N ARG A 314 -4.06 -9.28 -5.85
CA ARG A 314 -3.56 -10.28 -4.90
C ARG A 314 -4.14 -10.01 -3.52
N PRO A 315 -4.62 -11.03 -2.77
CA PRO A 315 -5.22 -10.82 -1.44
C PRO A 315 -4.35 -9.97 -0.50
N VAL A 316 -3.04 -10.26 -0.44
CA VAL A 316 -2.07 -9.54 0.40
C VAL A 316 -1.88 -8.06 0.04
N ARG A 317 -2.35 -7.62 -1.14
CA ARG A 317 -2.29 -6.23 -1.61
C ARG A 317 -3.68 -5.63 -1.88
N ALA A 318 -4.76 -6.39 -1.68
CA ALA A 318 -6.10 -5.98 -2.09
C ALA A 318 -6.54 -4.68 -1.42
N TYR A 319 -6.27 -4.51 -0.12
CA TYR A 319 -6.56 -3.26 0.59
C TYR A 319 -5.88 -2.06 -0.08
N GLN A 320 -4.56 -2.14 -0.32
CA GLN A 320 -3.80 -1.05 -0.95
C GLN A 320 -4.24 -0.79 -2.39
N PHE A 321 -4.57 -1.87 -3.12
CA PHE A 321 -5.07 -1.80 -4.49
C PHE A 321 -6.34 -0.94 -4.57
N PHE A 322 -7.31 -1.16 -3.68
CA PHE A 322 -8.54 -0.37 -3.66
C PHE A 322 -8.37 1.00 -2.99
N SER A 323 -7.59 1.09 -1.90
CA SER A 323 -7.58 2.29 -1.04
C SER A 323 -6.47 3.31 -1.32
N SER A 324 -5.38 2.94 -1.99
CA SER A 324 -4.15 3.75 -2.04
C SER A 324 -3.77 4.14 -3.46
N GLU A 325 -3.92 5.44 -3.76
CA GLU A 325 -3.48 6.00 -5.04
C GLU A 325 -1.96 5.95 -5.20
N ASP A 326 -1.20 6.26 -4.15
CA ASP A 326 0.27 6.19 -4.16
C ASP A 326 0.76 4.78 -4.50
N PHE A 327 0.18 3.75 -3.86
CA PHE A 327 0.48 2.35 -4.17
C PHE A 327 0.18 2.01 -5.63
N ARG A 328 -0.98 2.44 -6.13
CA ARG A 328 -1.38 2.21 -7.51
C ARG A 328 -0.43 2.87 -8.50
N ARG A 329 -0.05 4.13 -8.27
CA ARG A 329 0.91 4.87 -9.10
C ARG A 329 2.27 4.18 -9.15
N SER A 330 2.82 3.76 -8.00
CA SER A 330 4.11 3.05 -7.92
C SER A 330 4.15 1.74 -8.70
N TYR A 331 2.99 1.11 -8.90
CA TYR A 331 2.86 -0.17 -9.60
C TYR A 331 2.19 -0.08 -10.97
N SER A 332 1.94 1.14 -11.49
CA SER A 332 1.19 1.34 -12.74
C SER A 332 -0.13 0.56 -12.75
N ILE A 333 -0.90 0.70 -11.68
CA ILE A 333 -2.23 0.12 -11.51
C ILE A 333 -3.26 1.24 -11.71
N ASP A 334 -4.24 1.00 -12.58
CA ASP A 334 -5.35 1.93 -12.75
C ASP A 334 -6.33 1.87 -11.57
N SER A 335 -7.11 2.93 -11.36
CA SER A 335 -8.24 2.86 -10.45
C SER A 335 -9.21 1.76 -10.88
N PHE A 336 -9.77 1.03 -9.92
CA PHE A 336 -10.79 0.04 -10.22
C PHE A 336 -11.99 0.73 -10.92
N PRO A 337 -12.51 0.16 -12.02
CA PRO A 337 -13.48 0.86 -12.87
C PRO A 337 -14.84 1.11 -12.20
N ASP A 338 -15.23 0.27 -11.23
CA ASP A 338 -16.46 0.43 -10.46
C ASP A 338 -16.12 0.87 -9.02
N GLN A 339 -16.17 2.18 -8.78
CA GLN A 339 -15.83 2.74 -7.45
C GLN A 339 -16.78 2.30 -6.33
N PRO A 340 -18.11 2.33 -6.50
CA PRO A 340 -19.02 1.84 -5.47
C PRO A 340 -18.73 0.39 -5.05
N PHE A 341 -18.36 -0.48 -6.01
CA PHE A 341 -17.87 -1.81 -5.69
C PHE A 341 -16.60 -1.79 -4.84
N ALA A 342 -15.59 -0.99 -5.22
CA ALA A 342 -14.34 -0.89 -4.48
C ALA A 342 -14.57 -0.43 -3.03
N GLU A 343 -15.50 0.50 -2.80
CA GLU A 343 -15.91 0.96 -1.47
C GLU A 343 -16.55 -0.18 -0.66
N LEU A 344 -17.48 -0.93 -1.24
CA LEU A 344 -18.11 -2.09 -0.58
C LEU A 344 -17.09 -3.18 -0.20
N VAL A 345 -16.10 -3.43 -1.05
CA VAL A 345 -14.98 -4.35 -0.74
C VAL A 345 -14.18 -3.85 0.46
N LEU A 346 -13.86 -2.54 0.51
CA LEU A 346 -13.15 -1.94 1.64
C LEU A 346 -13.96 -2.00 2.94
N GLU A 347 -15.28 -1.86 2.89
CA GLU A 347 -16.15 -2.07 4.05
C GLU A 347 -16.09 -3.53 4.54
N CYS A 348 -16.12 -4.51 3.63
CA CYS A 348 -15.99 -5.93 3.98
C CYS A 348 -14.64 -6.25 4.67
N MET A 349 -13.56 -5.54 4.31
CA MET A 349 -12.25 -5.73 4.92
C MET A 349 -12.16 -5.24 6.38
N LYS A 350 -13.11 -4.43 6.86
CA LYS A 350 -13.10 -3.92 8.24
C LYS A 350 -13.48 -4.97 9.29
N GLY A 351 -14.13 -6.06 8.88
CA GLY A 351 -14.56 -7.12 9.77
C GLY A 351 -15.62 -8.03 9.14
N ALA A 352 -15.64 -9.28 9.59
CA ALA A 352 -16.59 -10.29 9.13
C ALA A 352 -17.99 -10.02 9.67
N GLU A 353 -18.85 -9.46 8.83
CA GLU A 353 -20.25 -9.15 9.14
C GLU A 353 -21.14 -9.58 7.97
N ILE A 354 -22.14 -10.43 8.23
CA ILE A 354 -22.99 -11.01 7.19
C ILE A 354 -23.69 -9.94 6.34
N SER A 355 -24.11 -8.83 6.95
CA SER A 355 -24.73 -7.70 6.26
C SER A 355 -23.82 -7.10 5.20
N ARG A 356 -22.52 -6.94 5.47
CA ARG A 356 -21.56 -6.33 4.53
C ARG A 356 -21.34 -7.18 3.29
N VAL A 357 -21.10 -8.48 3.48
CA VAL A 357 -20.89 -9.39 2.34
C VAL A 357 -22.19 -9.61 1.57
N ASN A 358 -23.35 -9.59 2.25
CA ASN A 358 -24.65 -9.62 1.59
C ASN A 358 -24.85 -8.41 0.66
N THR A 359 -24.60 -7.19 1.15
CA THR A 359 -24.67 -5.97 0.34
C THR A 359 -23.71 -6.00 -0.84
N LEU A 360 -22.48 -6.50 -0.64
CA LEU A 360 -21.52 -6.67 -1.72
C LEU A 360 -22.02 -7.67 -2.78
N THR A 361 -22.53 -8.82 -2.36
CA THR A 361 -23.07 -9.85 -3.26
C THR A 361 -24.28 -9.35 -4.04
N GLU A 362 -25.23 -8.67 -3.38
CA GLU A 362 -26.41 -8.08 -4.02
C GLU A 362 -25.99 -7.08 -5.09
N TYR A 363 -25.09 -6.14 -4.75
CA TYR A 363 -24.55 -5.17 -5.71
C TYR A 363 -23.95 -5.85 -6.95
N VAL A 364 -23.07 -6.82 -6.74
CA VAL A 364 -22.41 -7.53 -7.85
C VAL A 364 -23.41 -8.32 -8.69
N THR A 365 -24.35 -9.01 -8.03
CA THR A 365 -25.35 -9.83 -8.71
C THR A 365 -26.27 -8.98 -9.57
N GLU A 366 -26.73 -7.82 -9.08
CA GLU A 366 -27.49 -6.85 -9.86
C GLU A 366 -26.70 -6.33 -11.08
N LYS A 367 -25.41 -5.99 -10.89
CA LYS A 367 -24.53 -5.57 -12.00
C LYS A 367 -24.29 -6.67 -13.04
N MET A 368 -24.42 -7.93 -12.63
CA MET A 368 -24.33 -9.11 -13.48
C MET A 368 -25.70 -9.55 -14.05
N GLY A 369 -26.73 -8.70 -13.97
CA GLY A 369 -28.05 -8.94 -14.56
C GLY A 369 -29.08 -9.55 -13.61
N GLY A 370 -28.79 -9.61 -12.30
CA GLY A 370 -29.67 -10.16 -11.27
C GLY A 370 -29.68 -11.70 -11.24
N LEU A 371 -30.23 -12.24 -10.15
CA LEU A 371 -30.47 -13.68 -9.99
C LEU A 371 -31.85 -13.86 -9.35
N ASN A 372 -32.72 -14.63 -10.00
CA ASN A 372 -33.91 -15.16 -9.36
C ASN A 372 -33.67 -16.65 -9.09
N ILE A 373 -33.54 -17.02 -7.82
CA ILE A 373 -33.27 -18.40 -7.42
C ILE A 373 -34.51 -19.30 -7.51
N ASP A 374 -35.71 -18.72 -7.40
CA ASP A 374 -36.96 -19.48 -7.46
C ASP A 374 -37.19 -19.99 -8.88
N GLY A 375 -37.07 -21.31 -9.04
CA GLY A 375 -37.11 -21.98 -10.34
C GLY A 375 -35.85 -21.77 -11.21
N TRP A 376 -34.71 -21.38 -10.62
CA TRP A 376 -33.48 -21.21 -11.39
C TRP A 376 -33.01 -22.52 -12.01
N THR A 377 -32.74 -22.48 -13.32
CA THR A 377 -32.20 -23.61 -14.07
C THR A 377 -31.21 -23.11 -15.11
N LEU A 378 -30.09 -23.84 -15.28
CA LEU A 378 -29.12 -23.61 -16.34
C LEU A 378 -28.95 -24.90 -17.14
N GLN A 379 -29.18 -24.82 -18.45
CA GLN A 379 -28.94 -25.93 -19.39
C GLN A 379 -27.76 -25.57 -20.29
N THR A 380 -26.72 -26.38 -20.27
CA THR A 380 -25.50 -26.16 -21.05
C THR A 380 -25.24 -27.37 -21.96
N PRO A 381 -24.76 -27.16 -23.20
CA PRO A 381 -24.47 -28.25 -24.11
C PRO A 381 -23.25 -29.04 -23.61
N LEU A 382 -23.27 -30.36 -23.80
CA LEU A 382 -22.08 -31.18 -23.56
C LEU A 382 -20.97 -30.77 -24.55
N ALA A 383 -19.75 -30.59 -24.04
CA ALA A 383 -18.57 -30.41 -24.87
C ALA A 383 -18.41 -31.65 -25.78
N LYS A 384 -18.24 -31.42 -27.08
CA LYS A 384 -18.01 -32.49 -28.07
C LYS A 384 -16.58 -32.95 -28.07
#